data_AF-A0A3D4UQ16-F1
#
_entry.id   AF-A0A3D4UQ16-F1
#
_cell.length_a   1.000
_cell.length_b   1.000
_cell.length_c   1.000
_cell.angle_alpha   90.00
_cell.angle_beta   90.00
_cell.angle_gamma   90.00
#
_symmetry.space_group_name_H-M   'P 1'
#
loop_
_entity.id
_entity.type
_entity.pdbx_description
1 polymer ?
#
loop_
_entity_poly.entity_id
_entity_poly.type
_entity_poly.pdbx_seq_one_letter_code
_entity_poly.pdbx_strand_id
1 'polypeptide(L)'
;MKLKGVNPFQQHIEKIVLGLVLVILLGVIALQFVTTPNNIEDGGRSIAPAQVYTSLESQANQLQSQITDLNPALPDVKPVDLVQRYNNAFENAGSTRLALSSSLGQGVDIAQATGTDVQQVKGIESGPVAALDVPATTTPVAVSQWATLDPYAVQTVPEYADYVPAQQPFDFPSISIEATFSGTELEAVLSGENGGSTIPRRFWSATGIAILGFEVERQRLMPDGSWSASESIQTPPHTPIPTNAINSESGLQELVTVIGNAARAVDDVARPMFPPTIAGSAWTPPSERVALEGASEDDQIKRLQRQLERARGELERLSNPPRPTTQSPRDQRPGGGKTSDPAPSRNNPSNTTNDRNRQRIERVRETITRLEDELKDLGVEEVTSSVRVRTSARDVQSVLETEAIELWAHDLGVEPGATYRYRTRVAVNNPLFRKSAELDPDDAAQQALTRDPIARGDWSEWSSPVVAGAREYFFVTSANLGTAGDTSPARATVELYQ
;
A
#
# COMPACT_ATOMS: atom_id res chain seq x y z
N MET A 1 82.66 -50.36 -45.20
CA MET A 1 82.32 -49.63 -46.44
C MET A 1 82.19 -48.15 -46.11
N LYS A 2 83.03 -47.29 -46.71
CA LYS A 2 83.01 -45.83 -46.53
C LYS A 2 81.73 -45.29 -47.18
N LEU A 3 80.80 -44.78 -46.37
CA LEU A 3 79.59 -44.11 -46.84
C LEU A 3 80.00 -42.84 -47.58
N LYS A 4 79.92 -42.94 -48.91
CA LYS A 4 80.36 -41.97 -49.90
C LYS A 4 79.30 -40.88 -49.99
N GLY A 5 79.68 -39.65 -49.62
CA GLY A 5 79.05 -38.42 -50.12
C GLY A 5 77.72 -38.01 -49.50
N VAL A 6 77.64 -37.82 -48.18
CA VAL A 6 76.66 -36.85 -47.63
C VAL A 6 77.36 -35.52 -47.52
N ASN A 7 76.88 -34.54 -48.30
CA ASN A 7 77.46 -33.20 -48.36
C ASN A 7 77.54 -32.61 -46.93
N PRO A 8 78.68 -32.09 -46.46
CA PRO A 8 78.83 -31.57 -45.09
C PRO A 8 77.77 -30.51 -44.72
N PHE A 9 77.20 -29.80 -45.71
CA PHE A 9 76.05 -28.92 -45.51
C PHE A 9 74.81 -29.68 -44.98
N GLN A 10 74.54 -30.87 -45.48
CA GLN A 10 73.36 -31.67 -45.11
C GLN A 10 73.47 -32.23 -43.69
N GLN A 11 74.68 -32.51 -43.20
CA GLN A 11 74.91 -32.90 -41.80
C GLN A 11 74.72 -31.76 -40.79
N HIS A 12 74.66 -30.51 -41.26
CA HIS A 12 74.58 -29.35 -40.36
C HIS A 12 73.34 -28.47 -40.59
N ILE A 13 72.52 -28.75 -41.62
CA ILE A 13 71.24 -28.08 -41.84
C ILE A 13 70.36 -28.13 -40.59
N GLU A 14 70.30 -29.27 -39.90
CA GLU A 14 69.52 -29.42 -38.67
C GLU A 14 69.96 -28.41 -37.60
N LYS A 15 71.28 -28.24 -37.40
CA LYS A 15 71.82 -27.31 -36.41
C LYS A 15 71.57 -25.84 -36.78
N ILE A 16 71.60 -25.53 -38.08
CA ILE A 16 71.30 -24.18 -38.58
C ILE A 16 69.81 -23.87 -38.39
N VAL A 17 68.92 -24.80 -38.70
CA VAL A 17 67.48 -24.64 -38.48
C VAL A 17 67.17 -24.50 -36.99
N LEU A 18 67.77 -25.33 -36.13
CA LEU A 18 67.56 -25.26 -34.69
C LEU A 18 68.09 -23.96 -34.09
N GLY A 19 69.24 -23.46 -34.57
CA GLY A 19 69.77 -22.15 -34.21
C GLY A 19 68.86 -21.00 -34.64
N LEU A 20 68.31 -21.06 -35.86
CA LEU A 20 67.39 -20.04 -36.37
C LEU A 20 66.08 -20.00 -35.57
N VAL A 21 65.51 -21.17 -35.25
CA VAL A 21 64.29 -21.29 -34.44
C VAL A 21 64.54 -20.73 -33.03
N LEU A 22 65.69 -21.00 -32.42
CA LEU A 22 66.04 -20.46 -31.11
C LEU A 22 66.14 -18.92 -31.14
N VAL A 23 66.75 -18.35 -32.19
CA VAL A 23 66.84 -16.89 -32.34
C VAL A 23 65.47 -16.26 -32.53
N ILE A 24 64.59 -16.87 -33.33
CA ILE A 24 63.20 -16.40 -33.51
C ILE A 24 62.44 -16.49 -32.18
N LEU A 25 62.57 -17.59 -31.45
CA LEU A 25 61.92 -17.77 -30.14
C LEU A 25 62.39 -16.70 -29.14
N LEU A 26 63.70 -16.46 -29.04
CA LEU A 26 64.25 -15.41 -28.19
C LEU A 26 63.79 -14.01 -28.63
N GLY A 27 63.66 -13.78 -29.93
CA GLY A 27 63.10 -12.55 -30.48
C GLY A 27 61.63 -12.34 -30.08
N VAL A 28 60.80 -13.38 -30.15
CA VAL A 28 59.39 -13.32 -29.72
C VAL A 28 59.28 -13.10 -28.21
N ILE A 29 60.09 -13.79 -27.41
CA ILE A 29 60.14 -13.59 -25.95
C ILE A 29 60.58 -12.15 -25.63
N ALA A 30 61.62 -11.65 -26.28
CA ALA A 30 62.06 -10.27 -26.08
C ALA A 30 60.97 -9.25 -26.48
N LEU A 31 60.28 -9.45 -27.61
CA LEU A 31 59.18 -8.58 -28.00
C LEU A 31 58.03 -8.63 -26.98
N GLN A 32 57.68 -9.82 -26.51
CA GLN A 32 56.56 -10.02 -25.59
C GLN A 32 56.82 -9.43 -24.19
N PHE A 33 58.08 -9.39 -23.73
CA PHE A 33 58.41 -8.86 -22.41
C PHE A 33 58.92 -7.41 -22.43
N VAL A 34 59.49 -6.92 -23.54
CA VAL A 34 60.06 -5.55 -23.62
C VAL A 34 59.04 -4.55 -24.16
N THR A 35 58.12 -4.97 -25.05
CA THR A 35 57.03 -4.09 -25.49
C THR A 35 55.76 -4.47 -24.74
N THR A 36 55.42 -3.75 -23.67
CA THR A 36 54.18 -3.94 -22.90
C THR A 36 52.97 -3.44 -23.72
N PRO A 37 52.17 -4.30 -24.37
CA PRO A 37 51.18 -3.85 -25.35
C PRO A 37 49.78 -3.62 -24.76
N ASN A 38 49.58 -3.87 -23.46
CA ASN A 38 48.23 -3.95 -22.90
C ASN A 38 47.92 -2.79 -21.96
N ASN A 39 48.22 -1.56 -22.35
CA ASN A 39 47.64 -0.42 -21.64
C ASN A 39 46.20 -0.20 -22.12
N ILE A 40 45.30 0.13 -21.20
CA ILE A 40 43.90 0.41 -21.47
C ILE A 40 43.73 1.93 -21.40
N GLU A 41 43.06 2.53 -22.38
CA GLU A 41 42.73 3.96 -22.36
C GLU A 41 41.49 4.19 -21.50
N ASP A 42 41.63 4.97 -20.43
CA ASP A 42 40.53 5.47 -19.60
C ASP A 42 40.62 7.01 -19.55
N GLY A 43 39.58 7.70 -20.03
CA GLY A 43 39.54 9.17 -20.05
C GLY A 43 40.69 9.86 -20.79
N GLY A 44 41.26 9.22 -21.83
CA GLY A 44 42.38 9.75 -22.61
C GLY A 44 43.76 9.56 -21.96
N ARG A 45 43.85 8.77 -20.88
CA ARG A 45 45.13 8.35 -20.27
C ARG A 45 45.32 6.85 -20.47
N SER A 46 46.53 6.47 -20.86
CA SER A 46 46.94 5.07 -21.06
C SER A 46 47.36 4.48 -19.70
N ILE A 47 46.55 3.57 -19.15
CA ILE A 47 46.74 3.01 -17.82
C ILE A 47 47.14 1.53 -17.93
N ALA A 48 48.15 1.11 -17.19
CA ALA A 48 48.56 -0.29 -17.14
C ALA A 48 47.47 -1.15 -16.44
N PRO A 49 47.27 -2.43 -16.79
CA PRO A 49 46.20 -3.26 -16.24
C PRO A 49 46.20 -3.34 -14.71
N ALA A 50 47.39 -3.30 -14.10
CA ALA A 50 47.55 -3.32 -12.65
C ALA A 50 46.99 -2.06 -11.95
N GLN A 51 46.87 -0.93 -12.66
CA GLN A 51 46.40 0.36 -12.15
C GLN A 51 44.91 0.63 -12.46
N VAL A 52 44.24 -0.26 -13.21
CA VAL A 52 42.82 -0.11 -13.53
C VAL A 52 41.96 -0.15 -12.27
N TYR A 53 42.27 -1.05 -11.34
CA TYR A 53 41.54 -1.15 -10.07
C TYR A 53 41.65 0.11 -9.22
N THR A 54 42.83 0.73 -9.17
CA THR A 54 43.03 1.98 -8.42
C THR A 54 42.30 3.17 -9.06
N SER A 55 42.19 3.21 -10.39
CA SER A 55 41.39 4.24 -11.09
C SER A 55 39.90 4.05 -10.80
N LEU A 56 39.38 2.82 -10.93
CA LEU A 56 37.99 2.50 -10.65
C LEU A 56 37.61 2.75 -9.19
N GLU A 57 38.48 2.40 -8.25
CA GLU A 57 38.29 2.68 -6.83
C GLU A 57 38.22 4.18 -6.54
N SER A 58 39.08 4.99 -7.17
CA SER A 58 39.00 6.45 -7.02
C SER A 58 37.69 7.03 -7.59
N GLN A 59 37.22 6.53 -8.74
CA GLN A 59 35.96 6.97 -9.34
C GLN A 59 34.75 6.54 -8.49
N ALA A 60 34.78 5.33 -7.95
CA ALA A 60 33.73 4.82 -7.06
C ALA A 60 33.66 5.64 -5.76
N ASN A 61 34.80 5.95 -5.14
CA ASN A 61 34.87 6.80 -3.95
C ASN A 61 34.40 8.22 -4.25
N GLN A 62 34.70 8.76 -5.43
CA GLN A 62 34.18 10.06 -5.86
C GLN A 62 32.66 10.04 -6.00
N LEU A 63 32.09 9.00 -6.61
CA LEU A 63 30.63 8.85 -6.74
C LEU A 63 29.96 8.67 -5.37
N GLN A 64 30.55 7.85 -4.50
CA GLN A 64 30.09 7.65 -3.13
C GLN A 64 30.08 8.97 -2.35
N SER A 65 31.11 9.80 -2.53
CA SER A 65 31.19 11.12 -1.90
C SER A 65 30.09 12.06 -2.40
N GLN A 66 29.72 12.00 -3.68
CA GLN A 66 28.61 12.77 -4.25
C GLN A 66 27.24 12.28 -3.75
N ILE A 67 27.07 10.98 -3.52
CA ILE A 67 25.83 10.40 -2.99
C ILE A 67 25.65 10.71 -1.50
N THR A 68 26.77 10.76 -0.75
CA THR A 68 26.75 10.98 0.70
C THR A 68 26.84 12.47 1.07
N ASP A 69 27.00 13.35 0.08
CA ASP A 69 26.98 14.79 0.30
C ASP A 69 25.58 15.21 0.76
N LEU A 70 25.49 15.69 2.00
CA LEU A 70 24.25 16.14 2.63
C LEU A 70 23.73 17.45 2.02
N ASN A 71 24.52 18.09 1.15
CA ASN A 71 24.18 19.36 0.53
C ASN A 71 24.63 19.41 -0.93
N PRO A 72 24.10 18.53 -1.80
CA PRO A 72 24.51 18.49 -3.20
C PRO A 72 24.17 19.82 -3.87
N ALA A 73 25.11 20.39 -4.63
CA ALA A 73 24.83 21.55 -5.45
C ALA A 73 23.72 21.18 -6.44
N LEU A 74 22.51 21.69 -6.19
CA LEU A 74 21.38 21.48 -7.07
C LEU A 74 21.78 21.99 -8.47
N PRO A 75 21.55 21.21 -9.54
CA PRO A 75 21.82 21.68 -10.89
C PRO A 75 21.08 23.01 -11.08
N ASP A 76 21.72 23.97 -11.75
CA ASP A 76 21.13 25.26 -12.07
C ASP A 76 19.95 25.04 -13.02
N VAL A 77 18.78 24.76 -12.43
CA VAL A 77 17.54 24.58 -13.16
C VAL A 77 17.15 25.97 -13.62
N LYS A 78 17.47 26.30 -14.88
CA LYS A 78 16.96 27.51 -15.51
C LYS A 78 15.47 27.60 -15.21
N PRO A 79 15.00 28.62 -14.47
CA PRO A 79 13.61 28.71 -14.08
C PRO A 79 12.78 28.77 -15.35
N VAL A 80 12.07 27.69 -15.63
CA VAL A 80 11.10 27.66 -16.72
C VAL A 80 9.89 28.40 -16.20
N ASP A 81 9.67 29.61 -16.72
CA ASP A 81 8.48 30.39 -16.39
C ASP A 81 7.24 29.68 -16.96
N LEU A 82 6.62 28.82 -16.15
CA LEU A 82 5.43 28.07 -16.49
C LEU A 82 4.25 29.01 -16.78
N VAL A 83 4.21 30.18 -16.14
CA VAL A 83 3.16 31.19 -16.35
C VAL A 83 3.31 31.79 -17.74
N GLN A 84 4.52 32.18 -18.13
CA GLN A 84 4.79 32.68 -19.47
C GLN A 84 4.55 31.60 -20.54
N ARG A 85 4.90 30.34 -20.27
CA ARG A 85 4.65 29.23 -21.20
C ARG A 85 3.16 28.93 -21.35
N TYR A 86 2.38 29.00 -20.27
CA TYR A 86 0.93 28.87 -20.29
C TYR A 86 0.26 30.03 -21.03
N ASN A 87 0.65 31.27 -20.73
CA ASN A 87 0.12 32.46 -21.39
C ASN A 87 0.44 32.45 -22.89
N ASN A 88 1.67 32.09 -23.28
CA ASN A 88 2.02 31.91 -24.69
C ASN A 88 1.20 30.80 -25.35
N ALA A 89 0.95 29.68 -24.66
CA ALA A 89 0.09 28.61 -25.20
C ALA A 89 -1.37 29.08 -25.36
N PHE A 90 -1.87 29.86 -24.41
CA PHE A 90 -3.24 30.41 -24.42
C PHE A 90 -3.42 31.48 -25.50
N GLU A 91 -2.47 32.41 -25.63
CA GLU A 91 -2.47 33.44 -26.67
C GLU A 91 -2.33 32.83 -28.08
N ASN A 92 -1.47 31.81 -28.23
CA ASN A 92 -1.35 31.09 -29.50
C ASN A 92 -2.60 30.24 -29.81
N ALA A 93 -3.25 29.64 -28.80
CA ALA A 93 -4.51 28.91 -28.96
C ALA A 93 -5.68 29.82 -29.36
N GLY A 94 -5.68 31.09 -28.93
CA GLY A 94 -6.70 32.08 -29.29
C GLY A 94 -6.78 32.42 -30.78
N SER A 95 -5.72 32.16 -31.55
CA SER A 95 -5.67 32.42 -33.01
C SER A 95 -6.19 31.27 -33.86
N THR A 96 -6.25 30.06 -33.31
CA THR A 96 -6.92 28.93 -33.96
C THR A 96 -8.32 28.80 -33.38
N ARG A 97 -9.21 29.73 -33.74
CA ARG A 97 -10.64 29.42 -33.65
C ARG A 97 -10.85 28.21 -34.55
N LEU A 98 -10.95 27.04 -33.95
CA LEU A 98 -11.65 25.90 -34.55
C LEU A 98 -13.07 26.39 -34.81
N ALA A 99 -13.26 27.02 -35.97
CA ALA A 99 -14.55 27.18 -36.56
C ALA A 99 -15.02 25.75 -36.81
N LEU A 100 -15.76 25.20 -35.84
CA LEU A 100 -16.64 24.07 -36.03
C LEU A 100 -17.73 24.54 -37.00
N SER A 101 -17.36 24.76 -38.26
CA SER A 101 -18.21 25.20 -39.36
C SER A 101 -18.93 24.02 -40.02
N SER A 102 -18.69 22.80 -39.54
CA SER A 102 -19.63 21.71 -39.73
C SER A 102 -20.63 21.78 -38.59
N SER A 103 -21.86 22.16 -38.90
CA SER A 103 -23.00 21.75 -38.09
C SER A 103 -22.83 20.26 -37.81
N LEU A 104 -22.67 19.88 -36.54
CA LEU A 104 -22.99 18.53 -36.08
C LEU A 104 -24.32 18.18 -36.77
N GLY A 105 -24.32 17.13 -37.59
CA GLY A 105 -25.32 16.88 -38.62
C GLY A 105 -26.77 16.98 -38.13
N GLN A 106 -27.72 17.02 -39.07
CA GLN A 106 -29.16 16.97 -38.78
C GLN A 106 -29.43 16.09 -37.57
N GLY A 107 -29.97 16.70 -36.51
CA GLY A 107 -30.25 16.02 -35.26
C GLY A 107 -30.98 14.72 -35.57
N VAL A 108 -30.39 13.59 -35.19
CA VAL A 108 -31.01 12.29 -35.38
C VAL A 108 -32.31 12.34 -34.58
N ASP A 109 -33.44 12.26 -35.28
CA ASP A 109 -34.74 12.10 -34.64
C ASP A 109 -34.72 10.73 -33.96
N ILE A 110 -34.44 10.73 -32.65
CA ILE A 110 -34.31 9.52 -31.83
C ILE A 110 -35.59 8.69 -31.98
N ALA A 111 -36.75 9.32 -32.18
CA ALA A 111 -38.02 8.63 -32.40
C ALA A 111 -38.05 7.83 -33.71
N GLN A 112 -37.37 8.27 -34.77
CA GLN A 112 -37.22 7.50 -36.00
C GLN A 112 -36.18 6.39 -35.89
N ALA A 113 -35.10 6.60 -35.13
CA ALA A 113 -33.99 5.65 -35.04
C ALA A 113 -34.27 4.46 -34.11
N THR A 114 -35.06 4.66 -33.04
CA THR A 114 -35.36 3.60 -32.06
C THR A 114 -36.67 2.85 -32.32
N GLY A 115 -37.46 3.27 -33.31
CA GLY A 115 -38.80 2.72 -33.56
C GLY A 115 -39.80 3.03 -32.43
N THR A 116 -41.05 2.62 -32.58
CA THR A 116 -42.13 2.80 -31.58
C THR A 116 -41.94 1.97 -30.31
N ASP A 117 -40.87 1.16 -30.23
CA ASP A 117 -40.49 0.34 -29.07
C ASP A 117 -39.58 1.11 -28.10
N VAL A 118 -39.80 2.42 -27.96
CA VAL A 118 -39.38 3.11 -26.74
C VAL A 118 -40.28 2.57 -25.64
N GLN A 119 -39.86 1.46 -25.02
CA GLN A 119 -40.33 1.15 -23.68
C GLN A 119 -39.99 2.37 -22.85
N GLN A 120 -41.01 3.18 -22.55
CA GLN A 120 -40.94 4.09 -21.43
C GLN A 120 -40.62 3.17 -20.24
N VAL A 121 -39.33 3.11 -19.89
CA VAL A 121 -38.91 2.61 -18.59
C VAL A 121 -39.80 3.36 -17.63
N LYS A 122 -40.70 2.63 -16.97
CA LYS A 122 -41.80 3.14 -16.14
C LYS A 122 -41.28 4.39 -15.46
N GLY A 123 -41.71 5.55 -15.96
CA GLY A 123 -41.04 6.82 -15.67
C GLY A 123 -40.91 6.94 -14.17
N ILE A 124 -39.70 7.27 -13.70
CA ILE A 124 -39.40 7.57 -12.30
C ILE A 124 -40.63 8.30 -11.75
N GLU A 125 -41.36 7.66 -10.85
CA GLU A 125 -42.57 8.26 -10.31
C GLU A 125 -42.17 9.64 -9.81
N SER A 126 -42.82 10.68 -10.34
CA SER A 126 -42.51 12.08 -10.09
C SER A 126 -42.93 12.46 -8.66
N GLY A 127 -42.32 11.78 -7.70
CA GLY A 127 -42.40 12.05 -6.28
C GLY A 127 -41.26 12.97 -5.84
N PRO A 128 -41.40 13.55 -4.64
CA PRO A 128 -40.35 14.37 -4.05
C PRO A 128 -39.06 13.56 -3.90
N VAL A 129 -37.93 14.18 -4.23
CA VAL A 129 -36.60 13.60 -3.99
C VAL A 129 -36.32 13.72 -2.49
N ALA A 130 -36.22 12.60 -1.76
CA ALA A 130 -35.88 12.64 -0.33
C ALA A 130 -34.37 12.76 -0.12
N ALA A 131 -34.01 12.98 1.15
CA ALA A 131 -32.64 12.96 1.60
C ALA A 131 -31.99 11.61 1.28
N LEU A 132 -30.69 11.62 1.00
CA LEU A 132 -29.92 10.40 0.92
C LEU A 132 -29.88 9.77 2.33
N ASP A 133 -30.53 8.61 2.47
CA ASP A 133 -30.48 7.79 3.67
C ASP A 133 -29.26 6.85 3.58
N VAL A 134 -28.14 7.27 4.16
CA VAL A 134 -26.90 6.48 4.09
C VAL A 134 -27.04 5.29 5.04
N PRO A 135 -26.85 4.04 4.56
CA PRO A 135 -26.98 2.86 5.40
C PRO A 135 -26.11 2.93 6.66
N ALA A 136 -26.64 2.46 7.79
CA ALA A 136 -25.86 2.35 9.02
C ALA A 136 -24.74 1.31 8.83
N THR A 137 -23.63 1.50 9.55
CA THR A 137 -22.57 0.50 9.63
C THR A 137 -23.01 -0.70 10.49
N THR A 138 -22.35 -1.83 10.32
CA THR A 138 -22.51 -2.96 11.24
C THR A 138 -22.10 -2.59 12.66
N THR A 139 -22.59 -3.34 13.66
CA THR A 139 -22.13 -3.18 15.04
C THR A 139 -20.61 -3.24 15.11
N PRO A 140 -19.93 -2.22 15.67
CA PRO A 140 -18.49 -2.14 15.63
C PRO A 140 -17.85 -3.15 16.58
N VAL A 141 -16.71 -3.69 16.15
CA VAL A 141 -15.81 -4.52 16.95
C VAL A 141 -14.68 -3.63 17.44
N ALA A 142 -14.50 -3.55 18.76
CA ALA A 142 -13.47 -2.73 19.37
C ALA A 142 -12.48 -3.60 20.15
N VAL A 143 -11.19 -3.41 19.92
CA VAL A 143 -10.13 -4.14 20.62
C VAL A 143 -9.09 -3.20 21.20
N SER A 144 -8.74 -3.46 22.45
CA SER A 144 -7.73 -2.75 23.21
C SER A 144 -6.34 -3.29 22.91
N GLN A 145 -5.35 -2.41 22.87
CA GLN A 145 -3.95 -2.77 22.70
C GLN A 145 -3.03 -1.83 23.47
N TRP A 146 -1.87 -2.35 23.82
CA TRP A 146 -0.76 -1.61 24.40
C TRP A 146 0.43 -1.66 23.47
N ALA A 147 1.03 -0.50 23.24
CA ALA A 147 2.21 -0.38 22.41
C ALA A 147 3.09 0.78 22.85
N THR A 148 4.34 0.76 22.40
CA THR A 148 5.30 1.84 22.56
C THR A 148 5.42 2.58 21.23
N LEU A 149 5.07 3.86 21.21
CA LEU A 149 5.14 4.69 20.01
C LEU A 149 6.60 4.89 19.57
N ASP A 150 6.84 4.89 18.26
CA ASP A 150 8.16 5.21 17.73
C ASP A 150 8.55 6.67 18.10
N PRO A 151 9.69 6.90 18.78
CA PRO A 151 10.18 8.25 19.07
C PRO A 151 10.33 9.14 17.83
N TYR A 152 10.59 8.58 16.65
CA TYR A 152 10.64 9.34 15.40
C TYR A 152 9.26 9.85 14.98
N ALA A 153 8.18 9.15 15.33
CA ALA A 153 6.83 9.60 15.04
C ALA A 153 6.49 10.87 15.83
N VAL A 154 6.85 10.93 17.11
CA VAL A 154 6.68 12.13 17.96
C VAL A 154 7.52 13.30 17.45
N GLN A 155 8.72 13.05 16.93
CA GLN A 155 9.56 14.11 16.34
C GLN A 155 8.99 14.65 15.02
N THR A 156 8.41 13.77 14.21
CA THR A 156 7.84 14.13 12.90
C THR A 156 6.47 14.79 13.04
N VAL A 157 5.69 14.34 14.02
CA VAL A 157 4.32 14.75 14.30
C VAL A 157 4.21 15.04 15.81
N PRO A 158 4.54 16.28 16.24
CA PRO A 158 4.56 16.66 17.66
C PRO A 158 3.24 16.46 18.39
N GLU A 159 2.12 16.46 17.68
CA GLU A 159 0.77 16.23 18.21
C GLU A 159 0.62 14.84 18.86
N TYR A 160 1.48 13.87 18.54
CA TYR A 160 1.49 12.59 19.25
C TYR A 160 1.90 12.71 20.72
N ALA A 161 2.60 13.79 21.10
CA ALA A 161 3.02 14.02 22.48
C ALA A 161 1.83 14.13 23.45
N ASP A 162 0.64 14.48 22.96
CA ASP A 162 -0.58 14.59 23.78
C ASP A 162 -1.13 13.21 24.21
N TYR A 163 -0.73 12.14 23.53
CA TYR A 163 -1.21 10.77 23.77
C TYR A 163 -0.20 9.86 24.49
N VAL A 164 1.03 10.33 24.71
CA VAL A 164 2.12 9.53 25.30
C VAL A 164 2.72 10.21 26.54
N PRO A 165 3.43 9.46 27.42
CA PRO A 165 4.19 10.06 28.52
C PRO A 165 5.25 11.06 28.03
N ALA A 166 5.59 12.04 28.87
CA ALA A 166 6.60 13.06 28.55
C ALA A 166 8.03 12.52 28.42
N GLN A 167 8.30 11.29 28.90
CA GLN A 167 9.60 10.64 28.86
C GLN A 167 9.47 9.25 28.27
N GLN A 168 10.51 8.77 27.58
CA GLN A 168 10.56 7.41 27.05
C GLN A 168 10.61 6.36 28.18
N PRO A 169 10.04 5.16 27.98
CA PRO A 169 9.34 4.71 26.78
C PRO A 169 7.97 5.40 26.57
N PHE A 170 7.63 5.69 25.32
CA PHE A 170 6.36 6.32 24.94
C PHE A 170 5.22 5.29 24.88
N ASP A 171 4.95 4.65 26.00
CA ASP A 171 3.91 3.64 26.13
C ASP A 171 2.53 4.28 26.18
N PHE A 172 1.60 3.77 25.37
CA PHE A 172 0.22 4.26 25.35
C PHE A 172 -0.79 3.12 25.19
N PRO A 173 -1.92 3.17 25.90
CA PRO A 173 -3.08 2.36 25.56
C PRO A 173 -3.74 2.94 24.30
N SER A 174 -4.32 2.07 23.47
CA SER A 174 -5.24 2.50 22.41
C SER A 174 -6.34 1.48 22.20
N ILE A 175 -7.44 1.93 21.61
CA ILE A 175 -8.51 1.06 21.16
C ILE A 175 -8.67 1.24 19.66
N SER A 176 -8.61 0.14 18.91
CA SER A 176 -8.95 0.13 17.48
C SER A 176 -10.40 -0.31 17.31
N ILE A 177 -11.14 0.40 16.49
CA ILE A 177 -12.56 0.17 16.21
C ILE A 177 -12.70 -0.20 14.75
N GLU A 178 -13.43 -1.27 14.44
CA GLU A 178 -13.70 -1.74 13.09
C GLU A 178 -15.20 -1.92 12.89
N ALA A 179 -15.70 -1.53 11.72
CA ALA A 179 -17.05 -1.82 11.27
C ALA A 179 -17.04 -2.10 9.76
N THR A 180 -18.15 -2.59 9.23
CA THR A 180 -18.35 -2.77 7.79
C THR A 180 -19.49 -1.91 7.28
N PHE A 181 -19.38 -1.49 6.03
CA PHE A 181 -20.37 -0.67 5.33
C PHE A 181 -20.72 -1.27 3.97
N SER A 182 -22.01 -1.33 3.64
CA SER A 182 -22.49 -1.92 2.38
C SER A 182 -22.66 -0.86 1.30
N GLY A 183 -21.74 -0.87 0.33
CA GLY A 183 -21.82 -0.01 -0.85
C GLY A 183 -23.00 -0.34 -1.76
N THR A 184 -23.33 -1.63 -1.87
CA THR A 184 -24.48 -2.10 -2.66
C THR A 184 -25.81 -1.70 -2.03
N GLU A 185 -25.91 -1.67 -0.70
CA GLU A 185 -27.10 -1.11 -0.03
C GLU A 185 -27.22 0.39 -0.28
N LEU A 186 -26.10 1.12 -0.27
CA LEU A 186 -26.09 2.54 -0.62
C LEU A 186 -26.54 2.77 -2.07
N GLU A 187 -26.09 1.93 -3.01
CA GLU A 187 -26.57 1.97 -4.39
C GLU A 187 -28.08 1.71 -4.48
N ALA A 188 -28.59 0.70 -3.76
CA ALA A 188 -30.01 0.37 -3.71
C ALA A 188 -30.86 1.53 -3.14
N VAL A 189 -30.33 2.27 -2.16
CA VAL A 189 -30.97 3.50 -1.67
C VAL A 189 -30.97 4.59 -2.75
N LEU A 190 -29.83 4.83 -3.40
CA LEU A 190 -29.71 5.83 -4.46
C LEU A 190 -30.63 5.54 -5.66
N SER A 191 -30.81 4.26 -6.01
CA SER A 191 -31.68 3.81 -7.10
C SER A 191 -33.17 3.71 -6.70
N GLY A 192 -33.48 3.68 -5.40
CA GLY A 192 -34.84 3.51 -4.87
C GLY A 192 -35.34 2.06 -4.91
N GLU A 193 -34.45 1.07 -5.05
CA GLU A 193 -34.82 -0.36 -5.06
C GLU A 193 -35.45 -0.81 -3.73
N ASN A 194 -35.12 -0.14 -2.63
CA ASN A 194 -35.66 -0.40 -1.30
C ASN A 194 -37.02 0.29 -1.02
N GLY A 195 -37.71 0.76 -2.06
CA GLY A 195 -39.00 1.45 -1.92
C GLY A 195 -38.93 2.88 -1.38
N GLY A 196 -37.71 3.44 -1.29
CA GLY A 196 -37.45 4.84 -0.99
C GLY A 196 -37.55 5.75 -2.23
N SER A 197 -37.47 7.06 -2.03
CA SER A 197 -37.41 7.99 -3.16
C SER A 197 -36.11 7.82 -3.94
N THR A 198 -36.21 7.56 -5.24
CA THR A 198 -35.05 7.48 -6.12
C THR A 198 -34.36 8.84 -6.26
N ILE A 199 -33.05 8.89 -6.02
CA ILE A 199 -32.23 10.04 -6.38
C ILE A 199 -31.85 9.89 -7.86
N PRO A 200 -32.17 10.85 -8.74
CA PRO A 200 -31.88 10.72 -10.17
C PRO A 200 -30.43 10.34 -10.44
N ARG A 201 -30.19 9.29 -11.23
CA ARG A 201 -28.84 8.75 -11.48
C ARG A 201 -27.83 9.82 -11.89
N ARG A 202 -28.26 10.80 -12.69
CA ARG A 202 -27.43 11.93 -13.12
C ARG A 202 -26.83 12.76 -11.98
N PHE A 203 -27.41 12.73 -10.78
CA PHE A 203 -26.96 13.50 -9.63
C PHE A 203 -25.70 12.93 -8.97
N TRP A 204 -25.49 11.62 -9.09
CA TRP A 204 -24.39 10.93 -8.42
C TRP A 204 -23.48 10.19 -9.39
N SER A 205 -23.95 9.81 -10.59
CA SER A 205 -23.10 9.10 -11.56
C SER A 205 -21.95 9.96 -12.11
N ALA A 206 -22.15 11.27 -12.22
CA ALA A 206 -21.15 12.19 -12.75
C ALA A 206 -20.10 12.61 -11.70
N THR A 207 -20.53 12.87 -10.46
CA THR A 207 -19.62 13.24 -9.37
C THR A 207 -18.98 12.03 -8.72
N GLY A 208 -19.58 10.85 -8.86
CA GLY A 208 -19.29 9.69 -8.04
C GLY A 208 -19.85 9.81 -6.63
N ILE A 209 -19.76 8.71 -5.89
CA ILE A 209 -19.97 8.65 -4.45
C ILE A 209 -18.68 8.15 -3.81
N ALA A 210 -18.20 8.85 -2.79
CA ALA A 210 -17.02 8.50 -2.02
C ALA A 210 -17.31 8.56 -0.52
N ILE A 211 -16.63 7.69 0.23
CA ILE A 211 -16.57 7.78 1.69
C ILE A 211 -15.68 8.98 2.02
N LEU A 212 -16.26 9.98 2.69
CA LEU A 212 -15.58 11.19 3.12
C LEU A 212 -15.10 11.10 4.57
N GLY A 213 -15.66 10.19 5.36
CA GLY A 213 -15.23 9.98 6.73
C GLY A 213 -15.91 8.78 7.39
N PHE A 214 -15.22 8.26 8.41
CA PHE A 214 -15.72 7.26 9.34
C PHE A 214 -15.80 7.92 10.72
N GLU A 215 -17.01 8.29 11.14
CA GLU A 215 -17.24 9.01 12.38
C GLU A 215 -17.50 8.01 13.50
N VAL A 216 -16.84 8.22 14.66
CA VAL A 216 -16.93 7.31 15.81
C VAL A 216 -17.24 8.12 17.07
N GLU A 217 -18.22 7.65 17.83
CA GLU A 217 -18.51 8.14 19.17
C GLU A 217 -18.19 7.07 20.22
N ARG A 218 -17.76 7.52 21.40
CA ARG A 218 -17.50 6.67 22.57
C ARG A 218 -18.34 7.09 23.76
N GLN A 219 -18.56 6.14 24.66
CA GLN A 219 -19.01 6.38 26.03
C GLN A 219 -18.12 5.62 27.00
N ARG A 220 -17.84 6.24 28.14
CA ARG A 220 -17.07 5.65 29.24
C ARG A 220 -18.00 5.10 30.30
N LEU A 221 -17.70 3.92 30.83
CA LEU A 221 -18.39 3.36 31.99
C LEU A 221 -17.90 4.07 33.26
N MET A 222 -18.83 4.71 33.97
CA MET A 222 -18.57 5.43 35.20
C MET A 222 -18.58 4.46 36.40
N PRO A 223 -17.99 4.84 37.56
CA PRO A 223 -17.94 3.97 38.75
C PRO A 223 -19.32 3.56 39.30
N ASP A 224 -20.39 4.30 38.98
CA ASP A 224 -21.77 3.98 39.36
C ASP A 224 -22.46 2.97 38.42
N GLY A 225 -21.74 2.49 37.39
CA GLY A 225 -22.25 1.58 36.37
C GLY A 225 -23.02 2.26 35.24
N SER A 226 -23.18 3.59 35.28
CA SER A 226 -23.79 4.35 34.20
C SER A 226 -22.77 4.66 33.08
N TRP A 227 -23.28 4.99 31.89
CA TRP A 227 -22.44 5.43 30.77
C TRP A 227 -22.39 6.95 30.72
N SER A 228 -21.21 7.51 30.41
CA SER A 228 -21.03 8.94 30.19
C SER A 228 -21.85 9.45 29.01
N ALA A 229 -21.90 10.78 28.83
CA ALA A 229 -22.37 11.36 27.58
C ALA A 229 -21.53 10.85 26.40
N SER A 230 -22.14 10.74 25.23
CA SER A 230 -21.44 10.40 23.99
C SER A 230 -20.46 11.50 23.61
N GLU A 231 -19.25 11.10 23.22
CA GLU A 231 -18.19 12.01 22.78
C GLU A 231 -17.62 11.49 21.46
N SER A 232 -17.42 12.37 20.47
CA SER A 232 -16.69 12.02 19.24
C SER A 232 -15.21 11.77 19.56
N ILE A 233 -14.65 10.68 19.05
CA ILE A 233 -13.23 10.41 19.26
C ILE A 233 -12.37 11.36 18.43
N GLN A 234 -11.16 11.62 18.92
CA GLN A 234 -10.12 12.24 18.11
C GLN A 234 -9.33 11.15 17.39
N THR A 235 -9.33 11.18 16.07
CA THR A 235 -8.50 10.28 15.26
C THR A 235 -7.02 10.67 15.39
N PRO A 236 -6.08 9.74 15.13
CA PRO A 236 -4.66 10.06 15.15
C PRO A 236 -4.32 11.28 14.28
N PRO A 237 -3.33 12.09 14.68
CA PRO A 237 -2.85 13.21 13.87
C PRO A 237 -2.53 12.79 12.42
N HIS A 238 -2.80 13.70 11.48
CA HIS A 238 -2.67 13.48 10.03
C HIS A 238 -3.55 12.38 9.41
N THR A 239 -4.48 11.80 10.16
CA THR A 239 -5.56 11.01 9.55
C THR A 239 -6.30 11.87 8.53
N PRO A 240 -6.45 11.43 7.27
CA PRO A 240 -7.22 12.18 6.29
C PRO A 240 -8.69 12.30 6.71
N ILE A 241 -9.15 13.53 6.95
CA ILE A 241 -10.55 13.82 7.26
C ILE A 241 -11.12 14.74 6.17
N PRO A 242 -11.49 14.20 4.99
CA PRO A 242 -12.06 14.98 3.89
C PRO A 242 -13.24 15.87 4.28
N THR A 243 -14.03 15.47 5.28
CA THR A 243 -15.17 16.26 5.78
C THR A 243 -14.77 17.61 6.35
N ASN A 244 -13.54 17.79 6.83
CA ASN A 244 -13.06 19.10 7.33
C ASN A 244 -12.70 20.08 6.19
N ALA A 245 -12.49 19.57 4.98
CA ALA A 245 -12.13 20.37 3.82
C ALA A 245 -13.33 20.98 3.09
N ILE A 246 -14.55 20.67 3.53
CA ILE A 246 -15.79 21.11 2.88
C ILE A 246 -16.84 21.51 3.89
N ASN A 247 -17.60 22.56 3.60
CA ASN A 247 -18.67 23.05 4.45
C ASN A 247 -19.87 23.55 3.61
N SER A 248 -20.91 24.06 4.27
CA SER A 248 -22.12 24.56 3.59
C SER A 248 -21.90 25.79 2.69
N GLU A 249 -20.78 26.49 2.83
CA GLU A 249 -20.39 27.62 1.99
C GLU A 249 -19.62 27.16 0.74
N SER A 250 -19.09 25.94 0.73
CA SER A 250 -18.32 25.39 -0.39
C SER A 250 -19.09 25.34 -1.71
N GLY A 251 -18.33 25.40 -2.81
CA GLY A 251 -18.85 25.25 -4.17
C GLY A 251 -18.88 23.80 -4.65
N LEU A 252 -19.59 23.54 -5.77
CA LEU A 252 -19.58 22.22 -6.42
C LEU A 252 -18.18 21.77 -6.86
N GLN A 253 -17.35 22.69 -7.32
CA GLN A 253 -15.99 22.38 -7.78
C GLN A 253 -15.09 21.93 -6.62
N GLU A 254 -15.26 22.52 -5.44
CA GLU A 254 -14.57 22.09 -4.22
C GLU A 254 -15.01 20.68 -3.82
N LEU A 255 -16.32 20.40 -3.85
CA LEU A 255 -16.86 19.07 -3.60
C LEU A 255 -16.26 18.01 -4.55
N VAL A 256 -16.24 18.28 -5.86
CA VAL A 256 -15.65 17.36 -6.84
C VAL A 256 -14.16 17.12 -6.57
N THR A 257 -13.43 18.17 -6.14
CA THR A 257 -12.01 18.04 -5.77
C THR A 257 -11.83 17.17 -4.52
N VAL A 258 -12.64 17.38 -3.49
CA VAL A 258 -12.63 16.58 -2.26
C VAL A 258 -12.97 15.12 -2.54
N ILE A 259 -14.01 14.86 -3.33
CA ILE A 259 -14.38 13.50 -3.76
C ILE A 259 -13.24 12.84 -4.53
N GLY A 260 -12.63 13.55 -5.49
CA GLY A 260 -11.51 13.02 -6.27
C GLY A 260 -10.25 12.75 -5.43
N ASN A 261 -10.04 13.47 -4.33
CA ASN A 261 -8.97 13.21 -3.37
C ASN A 261 -9.32 12.01 -2.48
N ALA A 262 -10.53 11.98 -1.92
CA ALA A 262 -11.01 10.87 -1.09
C ALA A 262 -11.02 9.54 -1.84
N ALA A 263 -11.47 9.53 -3.11
CA ALA A 263 -11.46 8.32 -3.94
C ALA A 263 -10.04 7.80 -4.23
N ARG A 264 -9.04 8.69 -4.31
CA ARG A 264 -7.62 8.31 -4.49
C ARG A 264 -6.95 7.84 -3.21
N ALA A 265 -7.46 8.29 -2.07
CA ALA A 265 -6.99 7.96 -0.74
C ALA A 265 -8.05 7.15 0.04
N VAL A 266 -8.84 6.33 -0.67
CA VAL A 266 -9.99 5.65 -0.05
C VAL A 266 -9.53 4.74 1.08
N ASP A 267 -8.38 4.09 0.89
CA ASP A 267 -7.75 3.27 1.92
C ASP A 267 -7.32 4.11 3.12
N ASP A 268 -6.74 5.29 2.95
CA ASP A 268 -6.32 6.11 4.09
C ASP A 268 -7.50 6.75 4.83
N VAL A 269 -8.63 7.01 4.14
CA VAL A 269 -9.85 7.57 4.74
C VAL A 269 -10.67 6.50 5.44
N ALA A 270 -10.88 5.35 4.79
CA ALA A 270 -11.66 4.24 5.34
C ALA A 270 -10.88 3.45 6.38
N ARG A 271 -9.57 3.31 6.15
CA ARG A 271 -8.67 2.40 6.84
C ARG A 271 -7.35 3.11 7.19
N PRO A 272 -7.42 4.21 7.96
CA PRO A 272 -6.24 4.97 8.36
C PRO A 272 -5.19 4.06 9.00
N MET A 273 -3.93 4.36 8.72
CA MET A 273 -2.82 3.57 9.24
C MET A 273 -2.70 3.76 10.76
N PHE A 274 -2.49 2.65 11.48
CA PHE A 274 -2.16 2.72 12.90
C PHE A 274 -0.81 3.43 13.10
N PRO A 275 -0.63 4.26 14.16
CA PRO A 275 0.65 4.92 14.42
C PRO A 275 1.81 3.92 14.48
N PRO A 276 3.01 4.30 13.98
CA PRO A 276 4.16 3.40 13.99
C PRO A 276 4.63 3.14 15.43
N THR A 277 4.85 1.86 15.75
CA THR A 277 5.23 1.40 17.10
C THR A 277 6.53 0.61 17.05
N ILE A 278 7.32 0.70 18.12
CA ILE A 278 8.62 0.00 18.26
C ILE A 278 8.55 -1.22 19.18
N ALA A 279 7.54 -1.29 20.04
CA ALA A 279 7.27 -2.42 20.91
C ALA A 279 5.76 -2.59 21.14
N GLY A 280 5.35 -3.78 21.59
CA GLY A 280 3.95 -4.21 21.69
C GLY A 280 3.58 -5.25 20.65
N SER A 281 2.34 -5.75 20.73
CA SER A 281 1.80 -6.64 19.69
C SER A 281 1.69 -5.89 18.37
N ALA A 282 2.10 -6.50 17.25
CA ALA A 282 1.86 -5.93 15.94
C ALA A 282 0.35 -5.65 15.75
N TRP A 283 0.04 -4.46 15.24
CA TRP A 283 -1.34 -4.08 15.00
C TRP A 283 -1.99 -5.04 14.00
N THR A 284 -3.21 -5.46 14.33
CA THR A 284 -4.08 -6.28 13.47
C THR A 284 -5.50 -5.70 13.53
N PRO A 285 -6.29 -5.81 12.45
CA PRO A 285 -7.68 -5.38 12.47
C PRO A 285 -8.45 -6.00 13.65
N PRO A 286 -9.31 -5.25 14.35
CA PRO A 286 -10.11 -5.74 15.47
C PRO A 286 -10.84 -7.06 15.21
N SER A 287 -11.47 -7.24 14.04
CA SER A 287 -12.18 -8.47 13.69
C SER A 287 -11.23 -9.67 13.59
N GLU A 288 -10.07 -9.48 12.96
CA GLU A 288 -9.00 -10.48 12.91
C GLU A 288 -8.49 -10.76 14.33
N ARG A 289 -8.29 -9.74 15.17
CA ARG A 289 -7.81 -9.94 16.54
C ARG A 289 -8.79 -10.70 17.42
N VAL A 290 -10.08 -10.36 17.37
CA VAL A 290 -11.13 -11.13 18.09
C VAL A 290 -11.18 -12.56 17.57
N ALA A 291 -11.06 -12.78 16.26
CA ALA A 291 -10.98 -14.13 15.70
C ALA A 291 -9.73 -14.88 16.17
N LEU A 292 -8.63 -14.19 16.49
CA LEU A 292 -7.40 -14.80 17.00
C LEU A 292 -7.41 -15.04 18.52
N GLU A 293 -8.12 -14.21 19.28
CA GLU A 293 -8.26 -14.35 20.73
C GLU A 293 -9.39 -15.32 21.10
N GLY A 294 -10.48 -15.31 20.33
CA GLY A 294 -11.59 -16.27 20.39
C GLY A 294 -11.31 -17.56 19.62
N ALA A 295 -10.14 -17.65 18.99
CA ALA A 295 -9.68 -18.82 18.26
C ALA A 295 -9.66 -20.06 19.14
N SER A 296 -10.73 -20.87 19.05
CA SER A 296 -10.57 -22.32 19.21
C SER A 296 -9.59 -22.84 18.15
N GLU A 297 -9.14 -24.08 18.27
CA GLU A 297 -8.19 -24.74 17.34
C GLU A 297 -8.53 -24.47 15.84
N ASP A 298 -9.80 -24.25 15.49
CA ASP A 298 -10.30 -23.88 14.17
C ASP A 298 -9.72 -22.57 13.56
N ASP A 299 -9.42 -21.56 14.35
CA ASP A 299 -8.87 -20.30 13.83
C ASP A 299 -7.33 -20.33 13.76
N GLN A 300 -6.69 -21.15 14.60
CA GLN A 300 -5.29 -21.54 14.42
C GLN A 300 -5.14 -22.28 13.09
N ILE A 301 -6.08 -23.18 12.77
CA ILE A 301 -6.18 -23.83 11.46
C ILE A 301 -6.28 -22.80 10.34
N LYS A 302 -7.21 -21.83 10.40
CA LYS A 302 -7.34 -20.80 9.34
C LYS A 302 -6.09 -19.94 9.19
N ARG A 303 -5.40 -19.61 10.28
CA ARG A 303 -4.13 -18.86 10.24
C ARG A 303 -3.04 -19.67 9.53
N LEU A 304 -2.87 -20.93 9.90
CA LEU A 304 -1.90 -21.83 9.27
C LEU A 304 -2.21 -22.06 7.79
N GLN A 305 -3.49 -22.20 7.43
CA GLN A 305 -3.93 -22.27 6.03
C GLN A 305 -3.54 -21.01 5.23
N ARG A 306 -3.75 -19.81 5.77
CA ARG A 306 -3.34 -18.55 5.11
C ARG A 306 -1.81 -18.45 4.96
N GLN A 307 -1.05 -18.91 5.95
CA GLN A 307 0.42 -18.96 5.86
C GLN A 307 0.88 -19.97 4.80
N LEU A 308 0.23 -21.13 4.74
CA LEU A 308 0.49 -22.18 3.76
C LEU A 308 0.26 -21.67 2.34
N GLU A 309 -0.85 -20.97 2.09
CA GLU A 309 -1.14 -20.38 0.77
C GLU A 309 -0.10 -19.34 0.35
N ARG A 310 0.34 -18.46 1.26
CA ARG A 310 1.39 -17.47 0.97
C ARG A 310 2.71 -18.15 0.61
N ALA A 311 3.10 -19.19 1.36
CA ALA A 311 4.32 -19.94 1.08
C ALA A 311 4.24 -20.70 -0.26
N ARG A 312 3.09 -21.31 -0.58
CA ARG A 312 2.83 -21.94 -1.88
C ARG A 312 2.92 -20.93 -3.03
N GLY A 313 2.36 -19.74 -2.88
CA GLY A 313 2.47 -18.67 -3.87
C GLY A 313 3.91 -18.15 -4.07
N GLU A 314 4.71 -18.08 -3.01
CA GLU A 314 6.14 -17.76 -3.13
C GLU A 314 6.91 -18.86 -3.85
N LEU A 315 6.64 -20.13 -3.53
CA LEU A 315 7.24 -21.28 -4.22
C LEU A 315 6.92 -21.26 -5.72
N GLU A 316 5.67 -20.96 -6.10
CA GLU A 316 5.26 -20.85 -7.50
C GLU A 316 6.02 -19.72 -8.21
N ARG A 317 6.14 -18.53 -7.60
CA ARG A 317 6.93 -17.42 -8.17
C ARG A 317 8.40 -17.75 -8.34
N LEU A 318 9.00 -18.49 -7.39
CA LEU A 318 10.40 -18.87 -7.44
C LEU A 318 10.68 -20.03 -8.42
N SER A 319 9.74 -20.95 -8.57
CA SER A 319 9.84 -22.08 -9.50
C SER A 319 9.53 -21.68 -10.95
N ASN A 320 8.62 -20.73 -11.13
CA ASN A 320 8.27 -20.12 -12.40
C ASN A 320 8.66 -18.64 -12.42
N PRO A 321 9.97 -18.29 -12.39
CA PRO A 321 10.37 -16.90 -12.50
C PRO A 321 9.79 -16.35 -13.82
N PRO A 322 9.10 -15.19 -13.81
CA PRO A 322 8.52 -14.63 -15.02
C PRO A 322 9.63 -14.55 -16.07
N ARG A 323 9.42 -15.25 -17.20
CA ARG A 323 10.36 -15.19 -18.31
C ARG A 323 10.54 -13.71 -18.63
N PRO A 324 11.77 -13.16 -18.59
CA PRO A 324 11.99 -11.77 -18.94
C PRO A 324 11.35 -11.55 -20.30
N THR A 325 10.30 -10.74 -20.34
CA THR A 325 9.53 -10.45 -21.54
C THR A 325 10.53 -9.81 -22.50
N THR A 326 10.97 -10.56 -23.52
CA THR A 326 11.95 -10.13 -24.52
C THR A 326 11.41 -9.05 -25.48
N GLN A 327 10.42 -8.27 -25.05
CA GLN A 327 9.89 -7.12 -25.76
C GLN A 327 10.34 -5.85 -25.04
N SER A 328 11.63 -5.54 -25.15
CA SER A 328 12.01 -4.13 -25.16
C SER A 328 11.50 -3.53 -26.47
N PRO A 329 10.76 -2.40 -26.46
CA PRO A 329 10.51 -1.60 -27.63
C PRO A 329 11.86 -1.27 -28.26
N ARG A 330 12.06 -1.77 -29.47
CA ARG A 330 13.25 -1.62 -30.27
C ARG A 330 13.24 -0.21 -30.86
N ASP A 331 13.51 0.79 -30.02
CA ASP A 331 13.72 2.14 -30.50
C ASP A 331 15.05 2.23 -31.25
N GLN A 332 14.89 2.56 -32.51
CA GLN A 332 15.89 2.75 -33.53
C GLN A 332 16.86 3.84 -33.11
N ARG A 333 18.12 3.47 -32.88
CA ARG A 333 19.24 4.40 -33.04
C ARG A 333 20.11 3.93 -34.21
N PRO A 334 20.18 4.72 -35.30
CA PRO A 334 20.98 4.39 -36.47
C PRO A 334 22.44 4.86 -36.32
N GLY A 335 23.37 4.03 -36.80
CA GLY A 335 24.77 4.37 -37.02
C GLY A 335 25.68 3.99 -35.85
N GLY A 336 26.79 3.30 -36.01
CA GLY A 336 27.54 2.88 -37.19
C GLY A 336 28.94 2.51 -36.68
N GLY A 337 29.51 1.40 -37.15
CA GLY A 337 30.88 1.02 -36.76
C GLY A 337 31.08 -0.48 -36.65
N LYS A 338 31.46 -1.09 -37.77
CA LYS A 338 32.05 -2.42 -37.85
C LYS A 338 33.41 -2.42 -37.16
N THR A 339 33.62 -3.32 -36.20
CA THR A 339 34.89 -4.04 -36.05
C THR A 339 34.66 -5.34 -35.29
N SER A 340 34.94 -6.42 -35.99
CA SER A 340 35.05 -7.79 -35.55
C SER A 340 36.41 -8.02 -34.87
N ASP A 341 36.44 -8.60 -33.67
CA ASP A 341 37.37 -9.68 -33.27
C ASP A 341 37.06 -10.22 -31.85
N PRO A 342 37.47 -11.46 -31.53
CA PRO A 342 36.80 -12.32 -30.55
C PRO A 342 37.29 -12.10 -29.11
N ALA A 343 36.37 -11.78 -28.21
CA ALA A 343 36.65 -11.62 -26.79
C ALA A 343 36.70 -12.99 -26.07
N PRO A 344 37.58 -13.14 -25.05
CA PRO A 344 37.78 -14.37 -24.32
C PRO A 344 36.65 -14.64 -23.32
N SER A 345 36.33 -15.93 -23.20
CA SER A 345 35.53 -16.59 -22.18
C SER A 345 35.43 -15.84 -20.85
N ARG A 346 34.32 -15.13 -20.63
CA ARG A 346 33.89 -14.63 -19.32
C ARG A 346 33.36 -15.79 -18.49
N ASN A 347 34.00 -16.06 -17.37
CA ASN A 347 33.51 -16.96 -16.34
C ASN A 347 32.09 -16.55 -15.92
N ASN A 348 31.18 -17.52 -16.04
CA ASN A 348 29.76 -17.47 -15.81
C ASN A 348 29.41 -17.00 -14.37
N PRO A 349 28.85 -15.78 -14.16
CA PRO A 349 28.18 -15.43 -12.90
C PRO A 349 26.80 -16.09 -12.77
N SER A 350 26.41 -16.95 -13.71
CA SER A 350 25.11 -17.64 -13.71
C SER A 350 24.96 -18.67 -12.59
N ASN A 351 26.05 -19.21 -12.04
CA ASN A 351 25.94 -20.28 -11.04
C ASN A 351 25.53 -19.75 -9.65
N THR A 352 26.04 -18.59 -9.22
CA THR A 352 25.78 -18.08 -7.85
C THR A 352 24.35 -17.61 -7.65
N THR A 353 23.70 -17.02 -8.67
CA THR A 353 22.28 -16.64 -8.59
C THR A 353 21.36 -17.86 -8.60
N ASN A 354 21.70 -18.88 -9.39
CA ASN A 354 20.94 -20.13 -9.43
C ASN A 354 21.03 -20.88 -8.10
N ASP A 355 22.19 -20.89 -7.46
CA ASP A 355 22.39 -21.55 -6.16
C ASP A 355 21.61 -20.84 -5.04
N ARG A 356 21.56 -19.51 -5.03
CA ARG A 356 20.74 -18.74 -4.06
C ARG A 356 19.24 -18.98 -4.25
N ASN A 357 18.76 -19.03 -5.49
CA ASN A 357 17.35 -19.32 -5.77
C ASN A 357 16.98 -20.75 -5.36
N ARG A 358 17.86 -21.73 -5.61
CA ARG A 358 17.68 -23.11 -5.12
C ARG A 358 17.57 -23.16 -3.60
N GLN A 359 18.46 -22.49 -2.88
CA GLN A 359 18.40 -22.44 -1.41
C GLN A 359 17.14 -21.73 -0.88
N ARG A 360 16.58 -20.76 -1.63
CA ARG A 360 15.33 -20.11 -1.25
C ARG A 360 14.12 -21.00 -1.50
N ILE A 361 14.08 -21.68 -2.64
CA ILE A 361 13.05 -22.68 -2.96
C ILE A 361 13.02 -23.76 -1.88
N GLU A 362 14.18 -24.26 -1.45
CA GLU A 362 14.23 -25.31 -0.43
C GLU A 362 13.70 -24.85 0.93
N ARG A 363 14.08 -23.65 1.39
CA ARG A 363 13.53 -23.06 2.64
C ARG A 363 12.02 -22.85 2.59
N VAL A 364 11.49 -22.45 1.44
CA VAL A 364 10.03 -22.29 1.28
C VAL A 364 9.33 -23.65 1.29
N ARG A 365 9.92 -24.70 0.68
CA ARG A 365 9.38 -26.08 0.76
C ARG A 365 9.38 -26.63 2.17
N GLU A 366 10.46 -26.43 2.93
CA GLU A 366 10.52 -26.81 4.34
C GLU A 366 9.45 -26.09 5.16
N THR A 367 9.21 -24.81 4.87
CA THR A 367 8.15 -24.03 5.53
C THR A 367 6.75 -24.56 5.20
N ILE A 368 6.50 -24.89 3.92
CA ILE A 368 5.25 -25.52 3.49
C ILE A 368 5.02 -26.84 4.23
N THR A 369 6.04 -27.71 4.26
CA THR A 369 5.95 -29.03 4.92
C THR A 369 5.61 -28.89 6.40
N ARG A 370 6.31 -28.00 7.12
CA ARG A 370 6.04 -27.71 8.54
C ARG A 370 4.62 -27.19 8.77
N LEU A 371 4.12 -26.29 7.93
CA LEU A 371 2.76 -25.76 8.05
C LEU A 371 1.69 -26.82 7.75
N GLU A 372 1.96 -27.73 6.81
CA GLU A 372 1.11 -28.89 6.52
C GLU A 372 1.08 -29.87 7.69
N ASP A 373 2.22 -30.15 8.32
CA ASP A 373 2.30 -31.01 9.51
C ASP A 373 1.57 -30.39 10.71
N GLU A 374 1.74 -29.09 10.97
CA GLU A 374 1.01 -28.39 12.03
C GLU A 374 -0.51 -28.39 11.79
N LEU A 375 -0.96 -28.27 10.53
CA LEU A 375 -2.38 -28.38 10.18
C LEU A 375 -2.92 -29.80 10.38
N LYS A 376 -2.10 -30.81 10.10
CA LYS A 376 -2.44 -32.21 10.29
C LYS A 376 -2.54 -32.56 11.78
N ASP A 377 -1.65 -32.03 12.61
CA ASP A 377 -1.68 -32.20 14.07
C ASP A 377 -2.95 -31.58 14.69
N LEU A 378 -3.50 -30.54 14.07
CA LEU A 378 -4.77 -29.93 14.43
C LEU A 378 -6.00 -30.64 13.80
N GLY A 379 -5.82 -31.78 13.13
CA GLY A 379 -6.92 -32.61 12.62
C GLY A 379 -7.47 -32.20 11.25
N VAL A 380 -6.75 -31.39 10.46
CA VAL A 380 -7.16 -31.00 9.11
C VAL A 380 -6.58 -31.96 8.08
N GLU A 381 -7.39 -32.90 7.58
CA GLU A 381 -6.91 -33.94 6.66
C GLU A 381 -6.67 -33.47 5.21
N GLU A 382 -7.28 -32.37 4.75
CA GLU A 382 -7.05 -31.87 3.38
C GLU A 382 -7.41 -30.39 3.19
N VAL A 383 -6.43 -29.54 2.85
CA VAL A 383 -6.67 -28.12 2.51
C VAL A 383 -6.86 -27.99 1.01
N THR A 384 -8.11 -28.07 0.55
CA THR A 384 -8.46 -27.67 -0.82
C THR A 384 -8.27 -26.17 -0.98
N SER A 385 -7.24 -25.76 -1.70
CA SER A 385 -6.87 -24.35 -1.89
C SER A 385 -7.94 -23.60 -2.71
N SER A 386 -8.83 -22.87 -2.05
CA SER A 386 -9.64 -21.83 -2.69
C SER A 386 -8.88 -20.52 -2.62
N VAL A 387 -8.02 -20.28 -3.61
CA VAL A 387 -7.19 -19.07 -3.72
C VAL A 387 -8.08 -17.82 -3.78
N ARG A 388 -8.21 -17.08 -2.67
CA ARG A 388 -8.66 -15.68 -2.72
C ARG A 388 -7.44 -14.81 -3.01
N VAL A 389 -7.25 -14.50 -4.29
CA VAL A 389 -6.22 -13.55 -4.74
C VAL A 389 -6.51 -12.19 -4.11
N ARG A 390 -5.63 -11.70 -3.23
CA ARG A 390 -5.59 -10.28 -2.86
C ARG A 390 -5.33 -9.49 -4.14
N THR A 391 -6.37 -8.88 -4.68
CA THR A 391 -6.33 -8.00 -5.85
C THR A 391 -5.37 -6.85 -5.56
N SER A 392 -4.30 -6.78 -6.34
CA SER A 392 -3.31 -5.71 -6.26
C SER A 392 -3.91 -4.39 -6.78
N ALA A 393 -4.17 -3.45 -5.88
CA ALA A 393 -4.02 -1.98 -5.98
C ALA A 393 -4.35 -1.23 -7.30
N ARG A 394 -5.16 -1.76 -8.22
CA ARG A 394 -5.52 -1.03 -9.46
C ARG A 394 -6.96 -1.10 -9.93
N ASP A 395 -7.79 -1.96 -9.37
CA ASP A 395 -9.23 -1.80 -9.47
C ASP A 395 -9.67 -1.12 -8.17
N VAL A 396 -9.70 0.22 -8.17
CA VAL A 396 -10.50 0.96 -7.19
C VAL A 396 -11.94 0.65 -7.58
N GLN A 397 -12.41 -0.50 -7.11
CA GLN A 397 -13.81 -0.89 -7.26
C GLN A 397 -14.64 0.25 -6.67
N SER A 398 -15.65 0.68 -7.41
CA SER A 398 -16.50 1.79 -6.95
C SER A 398 -17.02 1.46 -5.56
N VAL A 399 -17.11 2.46 -4.67
CA VAL A 399 -17.70 2.29 -3.33
C VAL A 399 -19.05 1.59 -3.46
N LEU A 400 -19.85 1.95 -4.48
CA LEU A 400 -21.19 1.40 -4.73
C LEU A 400 -21.19 -0.09 -5.15
N GLU A 401 -20.10 -0.59 -5.71
CA GLU A 401 -20.01 -1.98 -6.20
C GLU A 401 -19.50 -2.96 -5.13
N THR A 402 -19.15 -2.46 -3.94
CA THR A 402 -18.52 -3.25 -2.88
C THR A 402 -19.55 -3.63 -1.82
N GLU A 403 -19.80 -4.92 -1.66
CA GLU A 403 -20.80 -5.45 -0.71
C GLU A 403 -20.41 -5.19 0.76
N ALA A 404 -19.12 -5.26 1.09
CA ALA A 404 -18.62 -5.04 2.44
C ALA A 404 -17.31 -4.27 2.39
N ILE A 405 -17.37 -2.97 2.71
CA ILE A 405 -16.21 -2.10 2.86
C ILE A 405 -15.81 -2.12 4.33
N GLU A 406 -14.59 -2.57 4.61
CA GLU A 406 -13.99 -2.53 5.95
C GLU A 406 -13.59 -1.09 6.30
N LEU A 407 -14.03 -0.64 7.47
CA LEU A 407 -13.76 0.69 8.00
C LEU A 407 -13.13 0.55 9.38
N TRP A 408 -12.10 1.35 9.68
CA TRP A 408 -11.56 1.39 11.03
C TRP A 408 -11.10 2.78 11.49
N ALA A 409 -11.04 2.95 12.81
CA ALA A 409 -10.51 4.13 13.48
C ALA A 409 -9.70 3.73 14.71
N HIS A 410 -8.88 4.65 15.21
CA HIS A 410 -8.04 4.43 16.38
C HIS A 410 -8.28 5.52 17.42
N ASP A 411 -8.70 5.12 18.62
CA ASP A 411 -8.84 5.99 19.78
C ASP A 411 -7.57 5.90 20.62
N LEU A 412 -6.73 6.94 20.52
CA LEU A 412 -5.49 7.07 21.31
C LEU A 412 -5.73 7.80 22.64
N GLY A 413 -6.89 8.47 22.79
CA GLY A 413 -7.22 9.29 23.95
C GLY A 413 -7.93 8.51 25.06
N VAL A 414 -7.63 7.22 25.19
CA VAL A 414 -8.27 6.33 26.17
C VAL A 414 -7.51 6.37 27.50
N GLU A 415 -8.25 6.38 28.61
CA GLU A 415 -7.63 6.30 29.93
C GLU A 415 -7.30 4.84 30.28
N PRO A 416 -6.06 4.52 30.71
CA PRO A 416 -5.70 3.17 31.11
C PRO A 416 -6.66 2.58 32.16
N GLY A 417 -7.15 1.37 31.92
CA GLY A 417 -8.08 0.66 32.82
C GLY A 417 -9.54 1.10 32.74
N ALA A 418 -9.87 2.16 32.00
CA ALA A 418 -11.27 2.56 31.80
C ALA A 418 -11.98 1.63 30.80
N THR A 419 -13.29 1.47 30.98
CA THR A 419 -14.13 0.67 30.07
C THR A 419 -14.91 1.59 29.14
N TYR A 420 -14.91 1.29 27.86
CA TYR A 420 -15.56 2.06 26.81
C TYR A 420 -16.52 1.21 25.98
N ARG A 421 -17.46 1.86 25.32
CA ARG A 421 -18.22 1.31 24.20
C ARG A 421 -18.28 2.32 23.06
N TYR A 422 -18.37 1.83 21.83
CA TYR A 422 -18.25 2.65 20.62
C TYR A 422 -19.46 2.47 19.71
N ARG A 423 -19.84 3.52 18.99
CA ARG A 423 -20.78 3.43 17.86
C ARG A 423 -20.22 4.21 16.68
N THR A 424 -20.61 3.83 15.48
CA THR A 424 -19.97 4.31 14.25
C THR A 424 -21.00 4.72 13.22
N ARG A 425 -20.61 5.59 12.28
CA ARG A 425 -21.38 5.89 11.07
C ARG A 425 -20.47 6.34 9.94
N VAL A 426 -20.97 6.28 8.72
CA VAL A 426 -20.27 6.75 7.53
C VAL A 426 -20.78 8.11 7.10
N ALA A 427 -19.85 8.96 6.65
CA ALA A 427 -20.13 10.20 5.95
C ALA A 427 -19.76 10.03 4.46
N VAL A 428 -20.69 10.34 3.56
CA VAL A 428 -20.48 10.36 2.10
C VAL A 428 -20.80 11.73 1.52
N ASN A 429 -20.40 12.01 0.28
CA ASN A 429 -20.83 13.22 -0.39
C ASN A 429 -22.34 13.21 -0.67
N ASN A 430 -23.02 14.32 -0.38
CA ASN A 430 -24.43 14.49 -0.66
C ASN A 430 -24.65 14.76 -2.17
N PRO A 431 -25.37 13.89 -2.89
CA PRO A 431 -25.62 14.08 -4.32
C PRO A 431 -26.60 15.22 -4.62
N LEU A 432 -27.29 15.79 -3.63
CA LEU A 432 -28.20 16.92 -3.81
C LEU A 432 -27.53 18.29 -3.59
N PHE A 433 -26.27 18.30 -3.14
CA PHE A 433 -25.57 19.54 -2.83
C PHE A 433 -25.57 20.51 -4.02
N ARG A 434 -26.01 21.75 -3.79
CA ARG A 434 -26.15 22.83 -4.80
C ARG A 434 -27.04 22.52 -6.00
N LYS A 435 -27.95 21.55 -5.90
CA LYS A 435 -28.92 21.22 -6.96
C LYS A 435 -30.31 21.82 -6.73
N SER A 436 -30.41 22.94 -6.00
CA SER A 436 -31.69 23.60 -5.64
C SER A 436 -32.59 23.94 -6.82
N ALA A 437 -31.99 24.32 -7.97
CA ALA A 437 -32.71 24.66 -9.19
C ALA A 437 -33.39 23.44 -9.88
N GLU A 438 -33.00 22.22 -9.51
CA GLU A 438 -33.58 20.98 -10.04
C GLU A 438 -34.62 20.35 -9.11
N LEU A 439 -34.82 20.93 -7.92
CA LEU A 439 -35.80 20.49 -6.93
C LEU A 439 -36.99 21.45 -6.89
N ASP A 440 -38.06 21.06 -6.19
CA ASP A 440 -39.24 21.91 -6.02
C ASP A 440 -38.85 23.20 -5.26
N PRO A 441 -39.00 24.40 -5.85
CA PRO A 441 -38.66 25.66 -5.19
C PRO A 441 -39.57 25.98 -3.99
N ASP A 442 -40.78 25.42 -3.94
CA ASP A 442 -41.76 25.68 -2.87
C ASP A 442 -41.63 24.69 -1.70
N ASP A 443 -40.88 23.59 -1.87
CA ASP A 443 -40.58 22.62 -0.82
C ASP A 443 -39.32 23.00 -0.02
N ALA A 444 -39.53 23.70 1.09
CA ALA A 444 -38.45 24.14 1.98
C ALA A 444 -37.59 22.99 2.52
N ALA A 445 -38.15 21.78 2.68
CA ALA A 445 -37.40 20.62 3.15
C ALA A 445 -36.43 20.13 2.07
N GLN A 446 -36.88 20.01 0.82
CA GLN A 446 -35.99 19.68 -0.31
C GLN A 446 -34.89 20.73 -0.51
N GLN A 447 -35.25 22.01 -0.40
CA GLN A 447 -34.26 23.08 -0.53
C GLN A 447 -33.19 23.02 0.56
N ALA A 448 -33.55 22.61 1.78
CA ALA A 448 -32.59 22.43 2.87
C ALA A 448 -31.57 21.30 2.60
N LEU A 449 -31.99 20.23 1.91
CA LEU A 449 -31.10 19.10 1.56
C LEU A 449 -29.95 19.51 0.63
N THR A 450 -30.09 20.62 -0.09
CA THR A 450 -29.04 21.08 -1.03
C THR A 450 -27.92 21.88 -0.38
N ARG A 451 -28.01 22.14 0.94
CA ARG A 451 -27.10 23.02 1.68
C ARG A 451 -25.92 22.30 2.33
N ASP A 452 -26.10 21.05 2.74
CA ASP A 452 -25.02 20.26 3.36
C ASP A 452 -24.29 19.47 2.25
N PRO A 453 -22.97 19.64 2.08
CA PRO A 453 -22.20 18.82 1.15
C PRO A 453 -22.06 17.36 1.57
N ILE A 454 -22.38 17.02 2.83
CA ILE A 454 -22.16 15.70 3.42
C ILE A 454 -23.50 15.06 3.79
N ALA A 455 -23.71 13.81 3.38
CA ALA A 455 -24.78 12.96 3.90
C ALA A 455 -24.18 11.99 4.91
N ARG A 456 -24.82 11.86 6.08
CA ARG A 456 -24.35 10.98 7.17
C ARG A 456 -25.38 9.88 7.40
N GLY A 457 -24.88 8.67 7.62
CA GLY A 457 -25.74 7.56 8.00
C GLY A 457 -26.20 7.65 9.44
N ASP A 458 -27.15 6.80 9.77
CA ASP A 458 -27.53 6.57 11.15
C ASP A 458 -26.37 5.94 11.93
N TRP A 459 -26.35 6.22 13.24
CA TRP A 459 -25.40 5.59 14.14
C TRP A 459 -25.70 4.09 14.25
N SER A 460 -24.65 3.28 14.19
CA SER A 460 -24.72 1.85 14.51
C SER A 460 -25.18 1.61 15.95
N GLU A 461 -25.55 0.37 16.23
CA GLU A 461 -25.61 -0.12 17.60
C GLU A 461 -24.25 0.05 18.31
N TRP A 462 -24.28 0.12 19.64
CA TRP A 462 -23.06 0.18 20.45
C TRP A 462 -22.29 -1.15 20.41
N SER A 463 -20.96 -1.08 20.42
CA SER A 463 -20.07 -2.22 20.58
C SER A 463 -20.26 -2.92 21.92
N SER A 464 -19.73 -4.13 22.03
CA SER A 464 -19.46 -4.71 23.35
C SER A 464 -18.51 -3.80 24.15
N PRO A 465 -18.67 -3.72 25.49
CA PRO A 465 -17.74 -2.99 26.34
C PRO A 465 -16.31 -3.52 26.19
N VAL A 466 -15.34 -2.62 26.04
CA VAL A 466 -13.93 -2.92 25.90
C VAL A 466 -13.14 -2.18 26.97
N VAL A 467 -12.23 -2.89 27.65
CA VAL A 467 -11.38 -2.31 28.68
C VAL A 467 -10.09 -1.81 28.03
N ALA A 468 -9.82 -0.50 28.12
CA ALA A 468 -8.52 0.05 27.76
C ALA A 468 -7.45 -0.58 28.67
N GLY A 469 -6.36 -1.08 28.09
CA GLY A 469 -5.38 -1.85 28.87
C GLY A 469 -4.88 -1.06 30.09
N ALA A 470 -4.74 -1.73 31.23
CA ALA A 470 -4.29 -1.11 32.46
C ALA A 470 -2.76 -0.93 32.45
N ARG A 471 -2.27 0.09 33.16
CA ARG A 471 -0.82 0.23 33.43
C ARG A 471 -0.30 -0.83 34.40
N GLU A 472 -1.18 -1.29 35.28
CA GLU A 472 -0.85 -2.18 36.36
C GLU A 472 -1.70 -3.44 36.26
N TYR A 473 -1.04 -4.60 36.28
CA TYR A 473 -1.70 -5.89 36.33
C TYR A 473 -1.42 -6.53 37.69
N PHE A 474 -2.49 -6.95 38.34
CA PHE A 474 -2.45 -7.67 39.61
C PHE A 474 -2.76 -9.13 39.36
N PHE A 475 -1.79 -10.01 39.61
CA PHE A 475 -1.99 -11.45 39.51
C PHE A 475 -2.02 -12.05 40.91
N VAL A 476 -3.14 -12.65 41.28
CA VAL A 476 -3.24 -13.41 42.54
C VAL A 476 -2.47 -14.71 42.35
N THR A 477 -1.29 -14.82 42.98
CA THR A 477 -0.43 -16.01 42.85
C THR A 477 -0.70 -17.04 43.93
N SER A 478 -1.25 -16.63 45.08
CA SER A 478 -1.77 -17.56 46.07
C SER A 478 -2.88 -16.94 46.90
N ALA A 479 -3.86 -17.74 47.32
CA ALA A 479 -4.88 -17.35 48.27
C ALA A 479 -5.08 -18.48 49.29
N ASN A 480 -5.14 -18.14 50.57
CA ASN A 480 -5.49 -19.05 51.66
C ASN A 480 -6.69 -18.46 52.41
N LEU A 481 -7.78 -19.22 52.45
CA LEU A 481 -9.05 -18.78 53.02
C LEU A 481 -9.08 -18.76 54.56
N GLY A 482 -8.04 -19.29 55.22
CA GLY A 482 -8.07 -19.55 56.66
C GLY A 482 -9.05 -20.69 56.95
N THR A 483 -8.60 -21.75 57.61
CA THR A 483 -9.50 -22.86 57.95
C THR A 483 -10.18 -22.54 59.28
N ALA A 484 -11.48 -22.83 59.44
CA ALA A 484 -12.18 -22.62 60.71
C ALA A 484 -11.50 -23.42 61.83
N GLY A 485 -10.86 -22.72 62.78
CA GLY A 485 -10.06 -23.30 63.87
C GLY A 485 -8.55 -23.00 63.79
N ASP A 486 -8.07 -22.51 62.65
CA ASP A 486 -6.73 -21.95 62.49
C ASP A 486 -6.77 -20.44 62.74
N THR A 487 -5.85 -19.92 63.56
CA THR A 487 -5.75 -18.48 63.87
C THR A 487 -5.21 -17.66 62.70
N SER A 488 -4.77 -18.32 61.62
CA SER A 488 -4.26 -17.66 60.43
C SER A 488 -5.39 -16.94 59.67
N PRO A 489 -5.34 -15.60 59.54
CA PRO A 489 -6.35 -14.86 58.79
C PRO A 489 -6.29 -15.23 57.31
N ALA A 490 -7.44 -15.08 56.62
CA ALA A 490 -7.48 -15.18 55.17
C ALA A 490 -6.45 -14.22 54.56
N ARG A 491 -5.58 -14.75 53.71
CA ARG A 491 -4.49 -13.99 53.07
C ARG A 491 -4.40 -14.32 51.60
N ALA A 492 -4.13 -13.31 50.78
CA ALA A 492 -3.78 -13.47 49.37
C ALA A 492 -2.44 -12.80 49.10
N THR A 493 -1.62 -13.42 48.26
CA THR A 493 -0.41 -12.83 47.70
C THR A 493 -0.72 -12.42 46.27
N VAL A 494 -0.40 -11.17 45.96
CA VAL A 494 -0.61 -10.57 44.66
C VAL A 494 0.73 -10.11 44.12
N GLU A 495 1.06 -10.52 42.91
CA GLU A 495 2.16 -9.94 42.16
C GLU A 495 1.64 -8.75 41.35
N LEU A 496 2.31 -7.62 41.51
CA LEU A 496 2.05 -6.39 40.77
C LEU A 496 3.07 -6.29 39.64
N TYR A 497 2.57 -6.23 38.41
CA TYR A 497 3.35 -5.95 37.22
C TYR A 497 2.99 -4.53 36.76
N GLN A 498 3.99 -3.65 36.74
CA GLN A 498 3.90 -2.26 36.29
C GLN A 498 4.66 -2.09 34.98
#